data_AF-A0A3D2SRF2-F1
#
_entry.id   AF-A0A3D2SRF2-F1
#
_cell.length_a   1.000
_cell.length_b   1.000
_cell.length_c   1.000
_cell.angle_alpha   90.00
_cell.angle_beta   90.00
_cell.angle_gamma   90.00
#
_symmetry.space_group_name_H-M   'P 1'
#
loop_
_entity.id
_entity.type
_entity.pdbx_description
1 polymer ?
#
loop_
_entity_poly.entity_id
_entity_poly.type
_entity_poly.pdbx_seq_one_letter_code
_entity_poly.pdbx_strand_id
1 'polypeptide(L)'
;MTQPSSHSGLRTFTVIIAMVFGLVLLAGGLWLTFLGGSFYYVVIGLLFIVFAILLGKRSVSAIWLYAALMLGTTIWAIWEVGTDFWALAPRLDILGLFGLWLLIPAITRGMVNVAPSKIVLSSTLVIAIAVMVYSIFNDPQEINGVIQNQQPTTAQKVDGVAEQDWPAYGRTQAGVRYSPLNQINEQNVKDLKVAWTFRTGDLKSGNDSGETTNQVTPIKIGNDMYMCTTHQWLIALDPATGKEKWRFDPKLKADKTYQHLTCRGVSYFDAANTDGFATSLQNKTSSSTECPRKIILPVNDGRLVAVNADTGKACSDFGTNGQVDLQKDMPYAYPGGYNPTSPPVVTGTTIVIAGSVTDNYSSKEPSGVIRGYDVNTGKLLWVFDTGAEDPNAIPAPGQTFVHNSPNAWAPLAYDAKADVVFVPTGVGTPDIWGGDRTALKERYANSVLAINASTGKLIWHFQTTHHDLWDMDVPSQPTLADVKDKSGQMVPAVYVTTKTGNVFVLDRRDGKAIVPITERPVPQTVKRGPQTKGEHYS
;
A
#
# COMPACT_ATOMS: atom_id res chain seq x y z
N MET A 1 34.39 -50.46 -37.39
CA MET A 1 33.52 -49.85 -36.37
C MET A 1 34.19 -48.56 -35.89
N THR A 2 33.67 -47.42 -36.32
CA THR A 2 34.13 -46.09 -35.91
C THR A 2 33.85 -45.88 -34.43
N GLN A 3 34.89 -45.67 -33.62
CA GLN A 3 34.78 -45.22 -32.23
C GLN A 3 33.89 -43.96 -32.18
N PRO A 4 32.74 -43.97 -31.49
CA PRO A 4 31.88 -42.79 -31.43
C PRO A 4 32.66 -41.63 -30.80
N SER A 5 32.57 -40.44 -31.40
CA SER A 5 33.31 -39.25 -30.99
C SER A 5 33.10 -38.99 -29.49
N SER A 6 34.19 -39.03 -28.72
CA SER A 6 34.13 -38.90 -27.26
C SER A 6 34.00 -37.45 -26.76
N HIS A 7 34.05 -36.49 -27.69
CA HIS A 7 33.88 -35.07 -27.44
C HIS A 7 32.39 -34.71 -27.34
N SER A 8 32.05 -33.93 -26.31
CA SER A 8 30.73 -33.34 -26.12
C SER A 8 30.94 -31.89 -25.71
N GLY A 9 30.60 -30.96 -26.61
CA GLY A 9 30.64 -29.52 -26.30
C GLY A 9 29.73 -29.17 -25.12
N LEU A 10 28.59 -29.86 -24.99
CA LEU A 10 27.65 -29.67 -23.89
C LEU A 10 28.26 -30.06 -22.53
N ARG A 11 29.03 -31.15 -22.47
CA ARG A 11 29.75 -31.53 -21.24
C ARG A 11 30.80 -30.48 -20.89
N THR A 12 31.61 -30.05 -21.87
CA THR A 12 32.64 -29.03 -21.64
C THR A 12 32.02 -27.74 -21.12
N PHE A 13 30.92 -27.30 -21.72
CA PHE A 13 30.13 -26.16 -21.24
C PHE A 13 29.64 -26.37 -19.81
N THR A 14 29.06 -27.54 -19.51
CA THR A 14 28.56 -27.89 -18.17
C THR A 14 29.67 -27.86 -17.11
N VAL A 15 30.88 -28.35 -17.45
CA VAL A 15 32.06 -28.31 -16.56
C VAL A 15 32.47 -26.87 -16.26
N ILE A 16 32.51 -26.00 -17.28
CA ILE A 16 32.86 -24.59 -17.10
C ILE A 16 31.84 -23.90 -16.19
N ILE A 17 30.55 -24.07 -16.47
CA ILE A 17 29.48 -23.47 -15.66
C ILE A 17 29.52 -24.01 -14.22
N ALA A 18 29.66 -25.31 -14.02
CA ALA A 18 29.76 -25.90 -12.68
C ALA A 18 30.99 -25.37 -11.90
N MET A 19 32.12 -25.20 -12.58
CA MET A 19 33.35 -24.67 -11.97
C MET A 19 33.15 -23.21 -11.53
N VAL A 20 32.61 -22.37 -12.43
CA VAL A 20 32.32 -20.96 -12.12
C VAL A 20 31.32 -20.86 -10.98
N PHE A 21 30.23 -21.62 -11.03
CA PHE A 21 29.21 -21.66 -10.00
C PHE A 21 29.79 -22.08 -8.64
N GLY A 22 30.59 -23.15 -8.61
CA GLY A 22 31.27 -23.62 -7.40
C GLY A 22 32.22 -22.59 -6.80
N LEU A 23 33.00 -21.88 -7.63
CA LEU A 23 33.89 -20.81 -7.18
C LEU A 23 33.13 -19.60 -6.60
N VAL A 24 32.03 -19.20 -7.25
CA VAL A 24 31.17 -18.11 -6.77
C VAL A 24 30.52 -18.48 -5.44
N LEU A 25 29.96 -19.70 -5.31
CA LEU A 25 29.38 -20.17 -4.06
C LEU A 25 30.43 -20.31 -2.94
N LEU A 26 31.65 -20.74 -3.27
CA LEU A 26 32.73 -20.83 -2.28
C LEU A 26 33.13 -19.44 -1.77
N ALA A 27 33.40 -18.50 -2.68
CA ALA A 27 33.79 -17.13 -2.29
C ALA A 27 32.66 -16.41 -1.55
N GLY A 28 31.44 -16.49 -2.08
CA GLY A 28 30.25 -15.92 -1.44
C GLY A 28 29.91 -16.58 -0.11
N GLY A 29 30.06 -17.90 -0.01
CA GLY A 29 29.84 -18.66 1.22
C GLY A 29 30.86 -18.33 2.31
N LEU A 30 32.15 -18.17 1.96
CA LEU A 30 33.19 -17.72 2.89
C LEU A 30 32.87 -16.31 3.41
N TRP A 31 32.46 -15.41 2.52
CA TRP A 31 32.02 -14.07 2.88
C TRP A 31 30.78 -14.09 3.79
N LEU A 32 29.78 -14.91 3.45
CA LEU A 32 28.55 -15.06 4.25
C LEU A 32 28.86 -15.62 5.64
N THR A 33 29.75 -16.61 5.74
CA THR A 33 30.20 -17.18 7.02
C THR A 33 30.87 -16.12 7.89
N PHE A 34 31.72 -15.26 7.30
CA PHE A 34 32.34 -14.14 8.01
C PHE A 34 31.31 -13.14 8.55
N LEU A 35 30.16 -13.00 7.87
CA LEU A 35 29.03 -12.18 8.32
C LEU A 35 28.10 -12.91 9.31
N GLY A 36 28.42 -14.14 9.73
CA GLY A 36 27.62 -14.93 10.66
C GLY A 36 26.46 -15.70 10.01
N GLY A 37 26.43 -15.78 8.67
CA GLY A 37 25.45 -16.56 7.93
C GLY A 37 25.84 -18.04 7.74
N SER A 38 25.09 -18.75 6.90
CA SER A 38 25.22 -20.20 6.74
C SER A 38 26.54 -20.64 6.09
N PHE A 39 27.26 -21.54 6.77
CA PHE A 39 28.48 -22.18 6.26
C PHE A 39 28.20 -23.17 5.12
N TYR A 40 26.94 -23.57 4.92
CA TYR A 40 26.56 -24.60 3.95
C TYR A 40 26.96 -24.25 2.50
N TYR A 41 26.96 -22.97 2.15
CA TYR A 41 27.37 -22.51 0.81
C TYR A 41 28.86 -22.75 0.51
N VAL A 42 29.73 -22.77 1.54
CA VAL A 42 31.14 -23.17 1.40
C VAL A 42 31.22 -24.65 0.99
N VAL A 43 30.42 -25.49 1.65
CA VAL A 43 30.36 -26.93 1.38
C VAL A 43 29.86 -27.19 -0.04
N ILE A 44 28.74 -26.58 -0.44
CA ILE A 44 28.21 -26.72 -1.81
C ILE A 44 29.23 -26.24 -2.84
N GLY A 45 29.89 -25.09 -2.60
CA GLY A 45 30.89 -24.55 -3.51
C GLY A 45 32.04 -25.53 -3.78
N LEU A 46 32.59 -26.13 -2.72
CA LEU A 46 33.61 -27.17 -2.84
C LEU A 46 33.10 -28.42 -3.57
N LEU A 47 31.89 -28.89 -3.24
CA LEU A 47 31.30 -30.06 -3.89
C LEU A 47 31.04 -29.82 -5.38
N PHE A 48 30.65 -28.61 -5.79
CA PHE A 48 30.51 -28.24 -7.22
C PHE A 48 31.85 -28.21 -7.97
N ILE A 49 32.93 -27.75 -7.33
CA ILE A 49 34.27 -27.79 -7.92
C ILE A 49 34.72 -29.24 -8.12
N VAL A 50 34.57 -30.09 -7.10
CA VAL A 50 34.88 -31.53 -7.20
C VAL A 50 34.02 -32.20 -8.27
N PHE A 51 32.73 -31.87 -8.31
CA PHE A 51 31.80 -32.33 -9.35
C PHE A 51 32.28 -31.95 -10.75
N ALA A 52 32.66 -30.68 -10.98
CA ALA A 52 33.15 -30.20 -12.27
C ALA A 52 34.42 -30.95 -12.72
N ILE A 53 35.35 -31.19 -11.80
CA ILE A 53 36.58 -31.96 -12.07
C ILE A 53 36.24 -33.41 -12.45
N LEU A 54 35.37 -34.08 -11.68
CA LEU A 54 34.95 -35.46 -11.94
C LEU A 54 34.20 -35.58 -13.27
N LEU A 55 33.34 -34.61 -13.58
CA LEU A 55 32.59 -34.54 -14.84
C LEU A 55 33.54 -34.37 -16.03
N GLY A 56 34.56 -33.51 -15.91
CA GLY A 56 35.60 -33.32 -16.91
C GLY A 56 36.42 -34.60 -17.16
N LYS A 57 36.69 -35.36 -16.10
CA LYS A 57 37.34 -36.69 -16.16
C LYS A 57 36.42 -37.81 -16.65
N ARG A 58 35.15 -37.52 -16.96
CA ARG A 58 34.13 -38.50 -17.38
C ARG A 58 33.88 -39.59 -16.32
N SER A 59 34.05 -39.24 -15.04
CA SER A 59 33.79 -40.16 -13.94
C SER A 59 32.30 -40.22 -13.63
N VAL A 60 31.75 -41.43 -13.51
CA VAL A 60 30.38 -41.66 -13.03
C VAL A 60 30.19 -41.14 -11.60
N SER A 61 31.27 -41.06 -10.81
CA SER A 61 31.25 -40.46 -9.47
C SER A 61 30.76 -39.01 -9.48
N ALA A 62 30.86 -38.29 -10.60
CA ALA A 62 30.27 -36.95 -10.72
C ALA A 62 28.74 -36.98 -10.53
N ILE A 63 28.06 -37.94 -11.15
CA ILE A 63 26.59 -38.04 -11.05
C ILE A 63 26.17 -38.51 -9.66
N TRP A 64 26.93 -39.44 -9.06
CA TRP A 64 26.72 -39.83 -7.66
C TRP A 64 26.90 -38.69 -6.67
N LEU A 65 27.98 -37.90 -6.85
CA LEU A 65 28.24 -36.73 -6.03
C LEU A 65 27.13 -35.70 -6.16
N TYR A 66 26.65 -35.45 -7.38
CA TYR A 66 25.57 -34.50 -7.61
C TYR A 66 24.23 -34.98 -7.01
N ALA A 67 23.91 -36.27 -7.12
CA ALA A 67 22.73 -36.82 -6.47
C ALA A 67 22.80 -36.68 -4.94
N ALA A 68 23.96 -36.97 -4.34
CA ALA A 68 24.18 -36.76 -2.91
C ALA A 68 24.08 -35.28 -2.52
N LEU A 69 24.62 -34.38 -3.34
CA LEU A 69 24.52 -32.94 -3.15
C LEU A 69 23.07 -32.46 -3.19
N MET A 70 22.29 -32.91 -4.18
CA MET A 70 20.87 -32.56 -4.32
C MET A 70 20.08 -33.03 -3.09
N LEU A 71 20.22 -34.30 -2.71
CA LEU A 71 19.54 -34.83 -1.53
C LEU A 71 19.97 -34.12 -0.24
N GLY A 72 21.29 -33.92 -0.06
CA GLY A 72 21.84 -33.21 1.09
C GLY A 72 21.34 -31.77 1.17
N THR A 73 21.22 -31.09 0.04
CA THR A 73 20.71 -29.70 0.00
C THR A 73 19.22 -29.66 0.31
N THR A 74 18.44 -30.61 -0.20
CA THR A 74 17.02 -30.73 0.16
C THR A 74 16.84 -30.94 1.67
N ILE A 75 17.61 -31.85 2.28
CA ILE A 75 17.55 -32.10 3.74
C ILE A 75 17.95 -30.85 4.51
N TRP A 76 19.08 -30.23 4.16
CA TRP A 76 19.55 -29.00 4.81
C TRP A 76 18.55 -27.85 4.68
N ALA A 77 17.96 -27.66 3.50
CA ALA A 77 17.00 -26.59 3.25
C ALA A 77 15.75 -26.77 4.14
N ILE A 78 15.20 -27.98 4.21
CA ILE A 78 14.07 -28.27 5.11
C ILE A 78 14.45 -28.05 6.58
N TRP A 79 15.66 -28.44 6.98
CA TRP A 79 16.13 -28.21 8.36
C TRP A 79 16.26 -26.72 8.69
N GLU A 80 16.72 -25.90 7.75
CA GLU A 80 16.97 -24.47 7.96
C GLU A 80 15.68 -23.63 7.93
N VAL A 81 14.76 -23.92 7.01
CA VAL A 81 13.59 -23.05 6.75
C VAL A 81 12.25 -23.77 6.79
N GLY A 82 12.22 -25.05 7.15
CA GLY A 82 10.99 -25.84 7.19
C GLY A 82 10.40 -26.04 5.78
N THR A 83 9.08 -25.88 5.68
CA THR A 83 8.32 -26.04 4.44
C THR A 83 7.92 -24.70 3.83
N ASP A 84 8.63 -23.61 4.16
CA ASP A 84 8.43 -22.30 3.55
C ASP A 84 8.85 -22.35 2.08
N PHE A 85 7.87 -22.29 1.17
CA PHE A 85 8.11 -22.38 -0.26
C PHE A 85 9.05 -21.28 -0.76
N TRP A 86 8.89 -20.05 -0.28
CA TRP A 86 9.67 -18.90 -0.74
C TRP A 86 11.13 -18.98 -0.29
N ALA A 87 11.36 -19.57 0.89
CA ALA A 87 12.71 -19.84 1.37
C ALA A 87 13.33 -21.08 0.71
N LEU A 88 12.55 -22.12 0.42
CA LEU A 88 13.03 -23.35 -0.23
C LEU A 88 13.36 -23.15 -1.72
N ALA A 89 12.56 -22.35 -2.44
CA ALA A 89 12.72 -22.11 -3.87
C ALA A 89 14.16 -21.71 -4.27
N PRO A 90 14.77 -20.64 -3.74
CA PRO A 90 16.13 -20.23 -4.12
C PRO A 90 17.24 -21.21 -3.67
N ARG A 91 16.92 -22.17 -2.80
CA ARG A 91 17.87 -23.20 -2.34
C ARG A 91 17.87 -24.44 -3.25
N LEU A 92 16.76 -24.71 -3.93
CA LEU A 92 16.55 -25.94 -4.71
C LEU A 92 16.36 -25.71 -6.21
N ASP A 93 16.00 -24.51 -6.65
CA ASP A 93 15.67 -24.19 -8.04
C ASP A 93 16.83 -24.45 -9.03
N ILE A 94 17.94 -23.72 -8.90
CA ILE A 94 19.10 -23.82 -9.77
C ILE A 94 19.70 -25.22 -9.67
N LEU A 95 19.73 -25.80 -8.47
CA LEU A 95 20.23 -27.17 -8.27
C LEU A 95 19.34 -28.22 -8.93
N GLY A 96 18.02 -28.05 -8.86
CA GLY A 96 17.05 -28.91 -9.52
C GLY A 96 17.16 -28.82 -11.04
N LEU A 97 17.20 -27.61 -11.59
CA LEU A 97 17.37 -27.37 -13.02
C LEU A 97 18.71 -27.92 -13.53
N PHE A 98 19.77 -27.73 -12.77
CA PHE A 98 21.09 -28.25 -13.12
C PHE A 98 21.12 -29.79 -13.01
N GLY A 99 20.41 -30.40 -12.06
CA GLY A 99 20.25 -31.85 -11.99
C GLY A 99 19.46 -32.42 -13.18
N LEU A 100 18.37 -31.76 -13.60
CA LEU A 100 17.63 -32.13 -14.83
C LEU A 100 18.52 -32.01 -16.06
N TRP A 101 19.32 -30.95 -16.14
CA TRP A 101 20.31 -30.76 -17.20
C TRP A 101 21.28 -31.95 -17.30
N LEU A 102 21.79 -32.46 -16.18
CA LEU A 102 22.70 -33.62 -16.13
C LEU A 102 22.09 -34.93 -16.64
N LEU A 103 20.76 -35.05 -16.70
CA LEU A 103 20.10 -36.22 -17.27
C LEU A 103 20.23 -36.27 -18.80
N ILE A 104 20.54 -35.15 -19.47
CA ILE A 104 20.74 -35.07 -20.92
C ILE A 104 21.87 -36.03 -21.35
N PRO A 105 21.62 -36.98 -22.28
CA PRO A 105 22.61 -37.99 -22.69
C PRO A 105 23.94 -37.42 -23.21
N ALA A 106 23.91 -36.23 -23.83
CA ALA A 106 25.11 -35.57 -24.35
C ALA A 106 26.13 -35.21 -23.24
N ILE A 107 25.69 -35.00 -22.00
CA ILE A 107 26.59 -34.64 -20.88
C ILE A 107 27.34 -35.87 -20.35
N THR A 108 26.65 -37.00 -20.23
CA THR A 108 27.23 -38.27 -19.74
C THR A 108 27.81 -39.16 -20.84
N ARG A 109 27.88 -38.67 -22.09
CA ARG A 109 28.37 -39.44 -23.23
C ARG A 109 29.82 -39.88 -23.01
N GLY A 110 30.07 -41.19 -23.14
CA GLY A 110 31.40 -41.78 -22.93
C GLY A 110 31.72 -42.12 -21.47
N MET A 111 30.73 -42.07 -20.57
CA MET A 111 30.82 -42.67 -19.23
C MET A 111 30.34 -44.13 -19.27
N VAL A 112 31.03 -45.02 -18.58
CA VAL A 112 30.69 -46.46 -18.52
C VAL A 112 29.70 -46.69 -17.38
N ASN A 113 28.61 -47.45 -17.61
CA ASN A 113 27.64 -47.84 -16.57
C ASN A 113 27.00 -46.67 -15.79
N VAL A 114 26.56 -45.62 -16.50
CA VAL A 114 25.99 -44.40 -15.87
C VAL A 114 24.52 -44.55 -15.44
N ALA A 115 23.81 -45.58 -15.92
CA ALA A 115 22.37 -45.72 -15.70
C ALA A 115 21.96 -45.73 -14.21
N PRO A 116 22.61 -46.49 -13.30
CA PRO A 116 22.27 -46.47 -11.88
C PRO A 116 22.40 -45.08 -11.25
N SER A 117 23.46 -44.35 -11.58
CA SER A 117 23.67 -42.99 -11.05
C SER A 117 22.61 -41.99 -11.54
N LYS A 118 22.12 -42.13 -12.78
CA LYS A 118 21.02 -41.30 -13.29
C LYS A 118 19.69 -41.64 -12.65
N ILE A 119 19.44 -42.91 -12.33
CA ILE A 119 18.23 -43.31 -11.59
C ILE A 119 18.25 -42.63 -10.22
N VAL A 120 19.36 -42.71 -9.50
CA VAL A 120 19.46 -42.08 -8.17
C VAL A 120 19.35 -40.56 -8.25
N LEU A 121 20.02 -39.91 -9.21
CA LEU A 121 19.83 -38.47 -9.45
C LEU A 121 18.35 -38.13 -9.70
N SER A 122 17.68 -38.89 -10.57
CA SER A 122 16.26 -38.68 -10.87
C SER A 122 15.41 -38.84 -9.60
N SER A 123 15.68 -39.84 -8.76
CA SER A 123 14.99 -40.01 -7.48
C SER A 123 15.19 -38.80 -6.56
N THR A 124 16.41 -38.25 -6.46
CA THR A 124 16.66 -37.08 -5.61
C THR A 124 15.97 -35.81 -6.14
N LEU A 125 15.84 -35.67 -7.46
CA LEU A 125 15.08 -34.59 -8.08
C LEU A 125 13.58 -34.74 -7.84
N VAL A 126 13.04 -35.96 -7.94
CA VAL A 126 11.64 -36.25 -7.61
C VAL A 126 11.36 -35.93 -6.14
N ILE A 127 12.27 -36.26 -5.23
CA ILE A 127 12.15 -35.89 -3.81
C ILE A 127 12.13 -34.37 -3.65
N ALA A 128 13.05 -33.64 -4.28
CA ALA A 128 13.07 -32.19 -4.22
C ALA A 128 11.78 -31.56 -4.77
N ILE A 129 11.26 -32.07 -5.89
CA ILE A 129 9.99 -31.63 -6.47
C ILE A 129 8.82 -31.94 -5.51
N ALA A 130 8.79 -33.13 -4.92
CA ALA A 130 7.75 -33.51 -3.96
C ALA A 130 7.75 -32.59 -2.73
N VAL A 131 8.93 -32.23 -2.22
CA VAL A 131 9.09 -31.24 -1.14
C VAL A 131 8.55 -29.87 -1.57
N MET A 132 8.93 -29.39 -2.76
CA MET A 132 8.44 -28.12 -3.29
C MET A 132 6.92 -28.11 -3.46
N VAL A 133 6.33 -29.18 -4.01
CA VAL A 133 4.87 -29.31 -4.14
C VAL A 133 4.20 -29.34 -2.78
N TYR A 134 4.75 -30.07 -1.81
CA TYR A 134 4.22 -30.09 -0.44
C TYR A 134 4.24 -28.70 0.20
N SER A 135 5.35 -27.96 0.05
CA SER A 135 5.49 -26.61 0.62
C SER A 135 4.49 -25.59 0.08
N ILE A 136 4.01 -25.74 -1.17
CA ILE A 136 2.98 -24.85 -1.74
C ILE A 136 1.67 -24.92 -0.95
N PHE A 137 1.35 -26.09 -0.39
CA PHE A 137 0.09 -26.34 0.32
C PHE A 137 0.26 -26.43 1.84
N ASN A 138 1.49 -26.26 2.36
CA ASN A 138 1.83 -26.43 3.76
C ASN A 138 2.88 -25.38 4.16
N ASP A 139 2.54 -24.11 3.95
CA ASP A 139 3.38 -23.00 4.36
C ASP A 139 3.39 -22.92 5.91
N PRO A 140 4.56 -23.03 6.56
CA PRO A 140 4.65 -22.99 8.02
C PRO A 140 4.29 -21.61 8.61
N GLN A 141 4.24 -20.56 7.77
CA GLN A 141 3.79 -19.22 8.16
C GLN A 141 2.27 -19.03 8.00
N GLU A 142 1.57 -19.98 7.37
CA GLU A 142 0.12 -19.88 7.18
C GLU A 142 -0.62 -20.17 8.49
N ILE A 143 -1.38 -19.18 8.97
CA ILE A 143 -2.28 -19.32 10.10
C ILE A 143 -3.69 -19.50 9.56
N ASN A 144 -4.13 -20.76 9.47
CA ASN A 144 -5.49 -21.10 9.06
C ASN A 144 -6.51 -20.66 10.13
N GLY A 145 -7.28 -19.61 9.82
CA GLY A 145 -8.38 -19.14 10.64
C GLY A 145 -9.72 -19.74 10.19
N VAL A 146 -10.62 -19.99 11.14
CA VAL A 146 -12.02 -20.30 10.84
C VAL A 146 -12.88 -19.13 11.30
N ILE A 147 -13.64 -18.53 10.38
CA ILE A 147 -14.66 -17.55 10.73
C ILE A 147 -15.85 -18.31 11.31
N GLN A 148 -15.87 -18.50 12.63
CA GLN A 148 -16.97 -19.20 13.32
C GLN A 148 -18.22 -18.33 13.46
N ASN A 149 -18.07 -17.01 13.38
CA ASN A 149 -19.18 -16.08 13.50
C ASN A 149 -19.95 -16.05 12.18
N GLN A 150 -21.25 -16.38 12.24
CA GLN A 150 -22.14 -16.13 11.12
C GLN A 150 -22.22 -14.63 10.87
N GLN A 151 -22.18 -14.23 9.60
CA GLN A 151 -22.51 -12.87 9.20
C GLN A 151 -23.88 -12.51 9.80
N PRO A 152 -24.03 -11.33 10.43
CA PRO A 152 -25.30 -10.97 11.06
C PRO A 152 -26.44 -11.07 10.03
N THR A 153 -27.56 -11.67 10.44
CA THR A 153 -28.72 -11.96 9.55
C THR A 153 -29.30 -10.69 8.91
N THR A 154 -29.01 -9.51 9.47
CA THR A 154 -29.42 -8.22 8.92
C THR A 154 -28.25 -7.24 9.03
N ALA A 155 -27.95 -6.58 7.91
CA ALA A 155 -26.96 -5.51 7.89
C ALA A 155 -27.44 -4.31 8.72
N GLN A 156 -26.51 -3.63 9.40
CA GLN A 156 -26.87 -2.41 10.12
C GLN A 156 -27.15 -1.27 9.12
N LYS A 157 -28.32 -0.64 9.28
CA LYS A 157 -28.67 0.58 8.56
C LYS A 157 -27.70 1.70 8.96
N VAL A 158 -27.28 2.47 7.96
CA VAL A 158 -26.47 3.68 8.14
C VAL A 158 -27.35 4.88 7.80
N ASP A 159 -27.46 5.84 8.72
CA ASP A 159 -28.31 7.01 8.55
C ASP A 159 -27.84 7.85 7.35
N GLY A 160 -28.80 8.32 6.55
CA GLY A 160 -28.54 9.06 5.30
C GLY A 160 -27.93 8.24 4.15
N VAL A 161 -27.70 6.93 4.31
CA VAL A 161 -27.11 6.09 3.26
C VAL A 161 -28.04 4.92 2.90
N ALA A 162 -28.61 4.97 1.70
CA ALA A 162 -29.42 3.87 1.17
C ALA A 162 -28.57 2.60 0.98
N GLU A 163 -29.21 1.42 1.07
CA GLU A 163 -28.53 0.12 0.96
C GLU A 163 -27.77 -0.02 -0.37
N GLN A 164 -28.42 0.41 -1.45
CA GLN A 164 -27.91 0.36 -2.82
C GLN A 164 -26.95 1.49 -3.20
N ASP A 165 -26.66 2.42 -2.28
CA ASP A 165 -25.80 3.57 -2.54
C ASP A 165 -24.38 3.35 -1.99
N TRP A 166 -23.43 4.03 -2.64
CA TRP A 166 -22.01 4.09 -2.32
C TRP A 166 -21.53 5.55 -2.33
N PRO A 167 -21.98 6.40 -1.38
CA PRO A 167 -21.74 7.85 -1.42
C PRO A 167 -20.31 8.29 -1.06
N ALA A 168 -19.47 7.38 -0.53
CA ALA A 168 -18.10 7.68 -0.14
C ALA A 168 -17.14 6.57 -0.59
N TYR A 169 -15.83 6.84 -0.54
CA TYR A 169 -14.76 5.93 -0.97
C TYR A 169 -14.92 4.50 -0.43
N GLY A 170 -15.18 4.35 0.88
CA GLY A 170 -15.42 3.06 1.54
C GLY A 170 -16.90 2.67 1.68
N ARG A 171 -17.76 3.10 0.74
CA ARG A 171 -19.23 3.17 0.79
C ARG A 171 -19.72 4.22 1.78
N THR A 172 -19.25 4.16 3.02
CA THR A 172 -19.45 5.18 4.04
C THR A 172 -18.10 5.81 4.40
N GLN A 173 -18.12 6.93 5.12
CA GLN A 173 -16.87 7.54 5.60
C GLN A 173 -16.22 6.75 6.75
N ALA A 174 -16.83 5.65 7.22
CA ALA A 174 -16.26 4.76 8.23
C ALA A 174 -15.21 3.77 7.67
N GLY A 175 -15.02 3.70 6.36
CA GLY A 175 -13.95 2.90 5.73
C GLY A 175 -14.21 1.39 5.64
N VAL A 176 -15.39 0.90 6.06
CA VAL A 176 -15.71 -0.53 6.18
C VAL A 176 -15.80 -1.27 4.84
N ARG A 177 -16.11 -0.57 3.73
CA ARG A 177 -16.24 -1.17 2.37
C ARG A 177 -17.26 -2.31 2.27
N TYR A 178 -18.25 -2.32 3.15
CA TYR A 178 -19.27 -3.37 3.20
C TYR A 178 -20.56 -2.93 2.50
N SER A 179 -21.03 -3.73 1.55
CA SER A 179 -22.36 -3.58 0.93
C SER A 179 -23.38 -4.51 1.59
N PRO A 180 -24.58 -4.03 1.95
CA PRO A 180 -25.65 -4.88 2.48
C PRO A 180 -26.38 -5.69 1.39
N LEU A 181 -26.12 -5.42 0.10
CA LEU A 181 -26.76 -6.12 -1.00
C LEU A 181 -26.29 -7.57 -1.09
N ASN A 182 -27.21 -8.51 -1.31
CA ASN A 182 -26.94 -9.94 -1.35
C ASN A 182 -27.46 -10.65 -2.62
N GLN A 183 -27.87 -9.87 -3.64
CA GLN A 183 -28.32 -10.42 -4.92
C GLN A 183 -27.23 -11.26 -5.59
N ILE A 184 -25.97 -10.79 -5.54
CA ILE A 184 -24.79 -11.54 -5.95
C ILE A 184 -24.19 -12.18 -4.69
N ASN A 185 -23.96 -13.48 -4.72
CA ASN A 185 -23.49 -14.28 -3.59
C ASN A 185 -22.67 -15.48 -4.07
N GLU A 186 -22.15 -16.27 -3.13
CA GLU A 186 -21.29 -17.43 -3.41
C GLU A 186 -21.96 -18.48 -4.33
N GLN A 187 -23.29 -18.56 -4.34
CA GLN A 187 -24.02 -19.54 -5.14
C GLN A 187 -24.12 -19.12 -6.63
N ASN A 188 -24.14 -17.82 -6.92
CA ASN A 188 -24.41 -17.29 -8.26
C ASN A 188 -23.32 -16.38 -8.85
N VAL A 189 -22.25 -16.05 -8.11
CA VAL A 189 -21.16 -15.17 -8.60
C VAL A 189 -20.48 -15.72 -9.86
N LYS A 190 -20.48 -17.04 -10.04
CA LYS A 190 -20.01 -17.73 -11.25
C LYS A 190 -20.76 -17.32 -12.53
N ASP A 191 -21.96 -16.78 -12.40
CA ASP A 191 -22.83 -16.37 -13.52
C ASP A 191 -22.69 -14.88 -13.86
N LEU A 192 -21.80 -14.15 -13.17
CA LEU A 192 -21.59 -12.71 -13.35
C LEU A 192 -21.10 -12.38 -14.77
N LYS A 193 -21.68 -11.34 -15.38
CA LYS A 193 -21.34 -10.86 -16.71
C LYS A 193 -21.11 -9.35 -16.70
N VAL A 194 -20.26 -8.87 -17.60
CA VAL A 194 -20.07 -7.44 -17.83
C VAL A 194 -21.38 -6.83 -18.32
N ALA A 195 -21.94 -5.89 -17.56
CA ALA A 195 -23.15 -5.16 -17.96
C ALA A 195 -22.84 -4.09 -19.01
N TRP A 196 -21.77 -3.32 -18.81
CA TRP A 196 -21.29 -2.31 -19.73
C TRP A 196 -19.81 -1.96 -19.42
N THR A 197 -19.17 -1.22 -20.31
CA THR A 197 -17.82 -0.69 -20.12
C THR A 197 -17.79 0.78 -20.55
N PHE A 198 -17.22 1.63 -19.71
CA PHE A 198 -17.02 3.05 -20.01
C PHE A 198 -15.55 3.33 -20.31
N ARG A 199 -15.29 4.07 -21.40
CA ARG A 199 -13.95 4.53 -21.76
C ARG A 199 -13.87 6.02 -21.45
N THR A 200 -13.05 6.40 -20.47
CA THR A 200 -12.92 7.79 -20.02
C THR A 200 -12.42 8.73 -21.11
N GLY A 201 -11.65 8.19 -22.06
CA GLY A 201 -10.90 8.96 -23.06
C GLY A 201 -9.68 9.67 -22.48
N ASP A 202 -9.38 9.45 -21.18
CA ASP A 202 -8.26 10.06 -20.51
C ASP A 202 -7.00 9.21 -20.74
N LEU A 203 -6.05 9.77 -21.48
CA LEU A 203 -4.82 9.09 -21.90
C LEU A 203 -3.62 9.91 -21.46
N LYS A 204 -2.55 9.19 -21.10
CA LYS A 204 -1.27 9.81 -20.74
C LYS A 204 -0.76 10.69 -21.88
N SER A 205 -0.43 11.93 -21.57
CA SER A 205 0.18 12.91 -22.48
C SER A 205 1.71 12.97 -22.31
N GLY A 206 2.39 13.64 -23.24
CA GLY A 206 3.84 13.79 -23.19
C GLY A 206 4.38 14.67 -22.05
N ASN A 207 3.51 15.46 -21.40
CA ASN A 207 3.86 16.35 -20.28
C ASN A 207 3.50 15.77 -18.90
N ASP A 208 2.91 14.58 -18.86
CA ASP A 208 2.46 13.99 -17.61
C ASP A 208 3.63 13.45 -16.78
N SER A 209 3.36 13.23 -15.49
CA SER A 209 4.24 12.51 -14.58
C SER A 209 4.75 11.19 -15.17
N GLY A 210 5.95 10.79 -14.76
CA GLY A 210 6.45 9.42 -14.96
C GLY A 210 5.44 8.38 -14.48
N GLU A 211 4.75 8.65 -13.38
CA GLU A 211 3.75 7.78 -12.77
C GLU A 211 2.31 8.31 -12.97
N THR A 212 1.50 7.52 -13.67
CA THR A 212 0.06 7.76 -13.88
C THR A 212 -0.69 6.54 -13.39
N THR A 213 -1.54 6.68 -12.36
CA THR A 213 -2.23 5.54 -11.75
C THR A 213 -3.74 5.75 -11.68
N ASN A 214 -4.48 4.73 -12.13
CA ASN A 214 -5.94 4.70 -12.03
C ASN A 214 -6.34 4.01 -10.72
N GLN A 215 -6.60 4.80 -9.68
CA GLN A 215 -6.94 4.33 -8.33
C GLN A 215 -8.37 4.67 -7.90
N VAL A 216 -9.19 5.17 -8.84
CA VAL A 216 -10.51 5.72 -8.52
C VAL A 216 -11.46 4.65 -7.97
N THR A 217 -12.14 4.96 -6.87
CA THR A 217 -13.38 4.28 -6.50
C THR A 217 -14.54 5.21 -6.84
N PRO A 218 -15.38 4.88 -7.83
CA PRO A 218 -16.57 5.66 -8.13
C PRO A 218 -17.53 5.70 -6.94
N ILE A 219 -18.21 6.84 -6.77
CA ILE A 219 -19.32 6.95 -5.81
C ILE A 219 -20.65 6.90 -6.56
N LYS A 220 -21.66 6.27 -5.97
CA LYS A 220 -22.99 6.11 -6.56
C LYS A 220 -24.05 6.56 -5.56
N ILE A 221 -24.90 7.49 -5.95
CA ILE A 221 -25.97 8.04 -5.11
C ILE A 221 -27.25 8.08 -5.94
N GLY A 222 -28.30 7.39 -5.50
CA GLY A 222 -29.53 7.28 -6.26
C GLY A 222 -29.29 6.73 -7.68
N ASN A 223 -29.54 7.56 -8.69
CA ASN A 223 -29.39 7.21 -10.11
C ASN A 223 -28.15 7.86 -10.76
N ASP A 224 -27.23 8.40 -9.97
CA ASP A 224 -26.01 9.03 -10.45
C ASP A 224 -24.77 8.28 -9.96
N MET A 225 -23.77 8.14 -10.83
CA MET A 225 -22.45 7.65 -10.48
C MET A 225 -21.40 8.68 -10.87
N TYR A 226 -20.49 8.99 -9.97
CA TYR A 226 -19.45 10.01 -10.17
C TYR A 226 -18.07 9.37 -10.05
N MET A 227 -17.17 9.74 -10.95
CA MET A 227 -15.77 9.31 -10.92
C MET A 227 -14.85 10.42 -11.41
N CYS A 228 -13.60 10.39 -10.94
CA CYS A 228 -12.53 11.21 -11.48
C CYS A 228 -11.56 10.38 -12.33
N THR A 229 -10.80 11.05 -13.19
CA THR A 229 -9.74 10.44 -14.01
C THR A 229 -8.35 10.91 -13.55
N THR A 230 -7.28 10.45 -14.22
CA THR A 230 -5.89 10.84 -13.89
C THR A 230 -5.62 12.33 -14.08
N HIS A 231 -6.25 12.98 -15.07
CA HIS A 231 -6.27 14.44 -15.26
C HIS A 231 -7.41 15.15 -14.50
N GLN A 232 -8.02 14.46 -13.53
CA GLN A 232 -9.08 14.95 -12.66
C GLN A 232 -10.31 15.45 -13.42
N TRP A 233 -10.60 14.88 -14.60
CA TRP A 233 -11.91 15.07 -15.21
C TRP A 233 -12.94 14.40 -14.31
N LEU A 234 -13.94 15.16 -13.87
CA LEU A 234 -15.07 14.65 -13.11
C LEU A 234 -16.17 14.27 -14.09
N ILE A 235 -16.59 13.01 -14.05
CA ILE A 235 -17.55 12.44 -14.98
C ILE A 235 -18.73 11.90 -14.18
N ALA A 236 -19.93 12.31 -14.56
CA ALA A 236 -21.18 11.71 -14.09
C ALA A 236 -21.72 10.73 -15.13
N LEU A 237 -22.08 9.54 -14.67
CA LEU A 237 -22.60 8.45 -15.47
C LEU A 237 -23.99 8.02 -14.94
N ASP A 238 -24.80 7.49 -15.84
CA ASP A 238 -25.93 6.64 -15.47
C ASP A 238 -25.39 5.24 -15.07
N PRO A 239 -25.59 4.79 -13.82
CA PRO A 239 -25.00 3.54 -13.33
C PRO A 239 -25.61 2.29 -14.00
N ALA A 240 -26.84 2.36 -14.52
CA ALA A 240 -27.49 1.22 -15.15
C ALA A 240 -26.98 0.98 -16.57
N THR A 241 -26.62 2.04 -17.29
CA THR A 241 -26.27 1.99 -18.72
C THR A 241 -24.83 2.34 -19.03
N GLY A 242 -24.10 2.98 -18.11
CA GLY A 242 -22.75 3.49 -18.33
C GLY A 242 -22.70 4.74 -19.22
N LYS A 243 -23.85 5.35 -19.56
CA LYS A 243 -23.92 6.56 -20.39
C LYS A 243 -23.43 7.78 -19.61
N GLU A 244 -22.59 8.59 -20.25
CA GLU A 244 -22.17 9.88 -19.72
C GLU A 244 -23.33 10.87 -19.67
N LYS A 245 -23.55 11.46 -18.49
CA LYS A 245 -24.54 12.52 -18.26
C LYS A 245 -23.91 13.88 -18.47
N TRP A 246 -22.77 14.10 -17.83
CA TRP A 246 -21.99 15.33 -17.96
C TRP A 246 -20.53 15.05 -17.59
N ARG A 247 -19.65 15.96 -18.02
CA ARG A 247 -18.23 15.97 -17.67
C ARG A 247 -17.78 17.37 -17.34
N PHE A 248 -16.98 17.47 -16.29
CA PHE A 248 -16.29 18.68 -15.89
C PHE A 248 -14.78 18.47 -16.01
N ASP A 249 -14.11 19.40 -16.70
CA ASP A 249 -12.65 19.40 -16.85
C ASP A 249 -12.07 20.55 -16.03
N PRO A 250 -11.34 20.28 -14.93
CA PRO A 250 -10.75 21.33 -14.08
C PRO A 250 -9.58 22.04 -14.76
N LYS A 251 -9.21 21.64 -15.99
CA LYS A 251 -8.07 22.14 -16.74
C LYS A 251 -6.77 21.97 -15.96
N LEU A 252 -6.56 20.78 -15.37
CA LEU A 252 -5.29 20.46 -14.74
C LEU A 252 -4.16 20.64 -15.77
N LYS A 253 -3.17 21.45 -15.40
CA LYS A 253 -1.91 21.55 -16.13
C LYS A 253 -0.95 20.54 -15.53
N ALA A 254 -0.99 19.31 -16.05
CA ALA A 254 -0.05 18.28 -15.63
C ALA A 254 1.38 18.69 -16.00
N ASP A 255 2.32 18.38 -15.11
CA ASP A 255 3.75 18.60 -15.31
C ASP A 255 4.51 17.30 -15.00
N LYS A 256 5.67 17.11 -15.62
CA LYS A 256 6.55 15.96 -15.40
C LYS A 256 7.15 15.96 -13.99
N THR A 257 7.18 17.11 -13.32
CA THR A 257 7.63 17.24 -11.93
C THR A 257 6.65 16.63 -10.93
N TYR A 258 5.42 16.33 -11.34
CA TYR A 258 4.45 15.71 -10.44
C TYR A 258 4.96 14.30 -10.12
N GLN A 259 5.09 13.97 -8.85
CA GLN A 259 5.44 12.60 -8.47
C GLN A 259 4.32 11.63 -8.86
N HIS A 260 3.07 12.04 -8.67
CA HIS A 260 1.89 11.23 -8.97
C HIS A 260 0.84 12.01 -9.77
N LEU A 261 0.42 11.45 -10.90
CA LEU A 261 -0.81 11.85 -11.59
C LEU A 261 -1.91 10.82 -11.31
N THR A 262 -2.63 11.06 -10.21
CA THR A 262 -3.53 10.10 -9.57
C THR A 262 -4.80 10.78 -9.07
N CYS A 263 -5.94 10.11 -9.20
CA CYS A 263 -7.15 10.44 -8.46
C CYS A 263 -7.73 9.17 -7.82
N ARG A 264 -7.91 9.18 -6.49
CA ARG A 264 -8.51 8.03 -5.75
C ARG A 264 -10.04 8.11 -5.64
N GLY A 265 -10.62 9.28 -5.85
CA GLY A 265 -12.07 9.46 -5.78
C GLY A 265 -12.48 10.91 -5.57
N VAL A 266 -13.78 11.10 -5.41
CA VAL A 266 -14.42 12.38 -5.08
C VAL A 266 -15.36 12.21 -3.89
N SER A 267 -15.78 13.31 -3.28
CA SER A 267 -16.73 13.29 -2.17
C SER A 267 -18.02 14.01 -2.53
N TYR A 268 -19.11 13.67 -1.86
CA TYR A 268 -20.44 14.22 -2.13
C TYR A 268 -21.01 14.93 -0.91
N PHE A 269 -21.71 16.03 -1.15
CA PHE A 269 -22.51 16.73 -0.15
C PHE A 269 -23.92 16.96 -0.68
N ASP A 270 -24.91 16.80 0.19
CA ASP A 270 -26.32 17.05 -0.08
C ASP A 270 -26.97 17.76 1.11
N ALA A 271 -27.34 19.02 0.93
CA ALA A 271 -28.01 19.81 1.94
C ALA A 271 -29.39 19.26 2.32
N ALA A 272 -30.00 18.41 1.48
CA ALA A 272 -31.28 17.77 1.74
C ALA A 272 -31.15 16.37 2.39
N ASN A 273 -29.95 15.81 2.48
CA ASN A 273 -29.68 14.52 3.12
C ASN A 273 -28.53 14.63 4.12
N THR A 274 -28.86 15.07 5.34
CA THR A 274 -27.88 15.31 6.41
C THR A 274 -28.14 14.49 7.67
N ASP A 275 -28.96 13.45 7.59
CA ASP A 275 -29.43 12.67 8.75
C ASP A 275 -28.28 12.09 9.59
N GLY A 276 -27.17 11.71 8.94
CA GLY A 276 -25.97 11.18 9.61
C GLY A 276 -25.09 12.23 10.30
N PHE A 277 -25.39 13.53 10.17
CA PHE A 277 -24.47 14.61 10.54
C PHE A 277 -24.92 15.48 11.71
N ALA A 278 -25.87 15.00 12.52
CA ALA A 278 -26.49 15.75 13.61
C ALA A 278 -25.50 16.51 14.51
N THR A 279 -24.36 15.89 14.87
CA THR A 279 -23.33 16.53 15.72
C THR A 279 -22.65 17.69 15.00
N SER A 280 -22.12 17.46 13.79
CA SER A 280 -21.44 18.52 13.01
C SER A 280 -22.36 19.70 12.66
N LEU A 281 -23.66 19.43 12.44
CA LEU A 281 -24.67 20.45 12.08
C LEU A 281 -24.92 21.47 13.19
N GLN A 282 -24.55 21.18 14.44
CA GLN A 282 -24.61 22.15 15.53
C GLN A 282 -23.72 23.38 15.25
N ASN A 283 -22.68 23.22 14.42
CA ASN A 283 -21.76 24.29 14.00
C ASN A 283 -22.13 24.91 12.65
N LYS A 284 -23.34 24.66 12.12
CA LYS A 284 -23.74 25.16 10.79
C LYS A 284 -23.91 26.68 10.83
N THR A 285 -23.14 27.38 10.00
CA THR A 285 -23.19 28.85 9.88
C THR A 285 -23.52 29.33 8.46
N SER A 286 -23.61 28.40 7.50
CA SER A 286 -23.75 28.70 6.08
C SER A 286 -24.74 27.77 5.39
N SER A 287 -25.16 28.16 4.19
CA SER A 287 -25.93 27.35 3.25
C SER A 287 -25.58 27.76 1.82
N SER A 288 -25.80 26.86 0.87
CA SER A 288 -25.63 27.12 -0.56
C SER A 288 -26.96 26.89 -1.27
N THR A 289 -27.49 27.94 -1.90
CA THR A 289 -28.70 27.85 -2.73
C THR A 289 -28.37 27.47 -4.18
N GLU A 290 -27.17 27.84 -4.65
CA GLU A 290 -26.70 27.52 -6.00
C GLU A 290 -26.25 26.06 -6.13
N CYS A 291 -25.64 25.53 -5.07
CA CYS A 291 -25.01 24.22 -5.07
C CYS A 291 -25.39 23.39 -3.83
N PRO A 292 -26.69 23.16 -3.55
CA PRO A 292 -27.10 22.37 -2.39
C PRO A 292 -26.65 20.91 -2.50
N ARG A 293 -26.44 20.40 -3.72
CA ARG A 293 -25.87 19.09 -4.04
C ARG A 293 -24.59 19.27 -4.83
N LYS A 294 -23.46 18.83 -4.29
CA LYS A 294 -22.15 19.07 -4.90
C LYS A 294 -21.21 17.89 -4.77
N ILE A 295 -20.35 17.75 -5.77
CA ILE A 295 -19.20 16.88 -5.77
C ILE A 295 -17.96 17.73 -5.46
N ILE A 296 -17.17 17.26 -4.50
CA ILE A 296 -15.91 17.86 -4.12
C ILE A 296 -14.78 17.07 -4.79
N LEU A 297 -14.08 17.74 -5.70
CA LEU A 297 -13.01 17.21 -6.52
C LEU A 297 -11.67 17.81 -6.06
N PRO A 298 -10.78 17.02 -5.46
CA PRO A 298 -9.39 17.43 -5.28
C PRO A 298 -8.63 17.37 -6.62
N VAL A 299 -7.79 18.36 -6.90
CA VAL A 299 -7.01 18.47 -8.13
C VAL A 299 -5.52 18.55 -7.80
N ASN A 300 -4.70 17.75 -8.49
CA ASN A 300 -3.28 17.57 -8.12
C ASN A 300 -2.43 18.85 -8.20
N ASP A 301 -2.90 19.92 -8.86
CA ASP A 301 -2.25 21.24 -8.79
C ASP A 301 -2.54 22.04 -7.51
N GLY A 302 -3.06 21.38 -6.46
CA GLY A 302 -3.33 21.99 -5.17
C GLY A 302 -4.63 22.80 -5.14
N ARG A 303 -5.62 22.43 -5.96
CA ARG A 303 -6.96 23.01 -5.90
C ARG A 303 -7.96 22.03 -5.30
N LEU A 304 -8.97 22.59 -4.62
CA LEU A 304 -10.19 21.89 -4.26
C LEU A 304 -11.35 22.53 -5.01
N VAL A 305 -12.04 21.74 -5.84
CA VAL A 305 -13.09 22.23 -6.74
C VAL A 305 -14.45 21.68 -6.31
N ALA A 306 -15.47 22.53 -6.25
CA ALA A 306 -16.85 22.12 -6.02
C ALA A 306 -17.66 22.21 -7.33
N VAL A 307 -18.31 21.12 -7.69
CA VAL A 307 -19.12 21.00 -8.91
C VAL A 307 -20.54 20.60 -8.53
N ASN A 308 -21.54 21.29 -9.05
CA ASN A 308 -22.94 20.96 -8.88
C ASN A 308 -23.22 19.55 -9.42
N ALA A 309 -23.71 18.67 -8.55
CA ALA A 309 -23.86 17.24 -8.85
C ALA A 309 -24.86 16.98 -10.00
N ASP A 310 -25.87 17.83 -10.12
CA ASP A 310 -26.94 17.66 -11.10
C ASP A 310 -26.57 18.20 -12.49
N THR A 311 -25.81 19.30 -12.53
CA THR A 311 -25.55 20.05 -13.77
C THR A 311 -24.13 19.96 -14.30
N GLY A 312 -23.17 19.50 -13.49
CA GLY A 312 -21.75 19.46 -13.85
C GLY A 312 -21.07 20.84 -13.93
N LYS A 313 -21.75 21.91 -13.49
CA LYS A 313 -21.19 23.27 -13.45
C LYS A 313 -20.46 23.54 -12.14
N ALA A 314 -19.40 24.35 -12.17
CA ALA A 314 -18.74 24.80 -10.95
C ALA A 314 -19.74 25.53 -10.03
N CYS A 315 -19.68 25.27 -8.72
CA CYS A 315 -20.48 25.98 -7.71
C CYS A 315 -19.91 27.40 -7.54
N SER A 316 -20.50 28.44 -8.16
CA SER A 316 -19.86 29.76 -8.18
C SER A 316 -19.73 30.40 -6.79
N ASP A 317 -20.58 29.98 -5.84
CA ASP A 317 -20.59 30.37 -4.43
C ASP A 317 -19.57 29.65 -3.53
N PHE A 318 -18.75 28.74 -4.08
CA PHE A 318 -17.71 28.04 -3.32
C PHE A 318 -16.31 28.61 -3.61
N GLY A 319 -15.62 29.09 -2.57
CA GLY A 319 -14.30 29.68 -2.67
C GLY A 319 -14.28 30.87 -3.64
N THR A 320 -13.37 30.82 -4.62
CA THR A 320 -13.34 31.75 -5.75
C THR A 320 -13.82 31.04 -7.01
N ASN A 321 -15.07 31.29 -7.42
CA ASN A 321 -15.69 30.69 -8.62
C ASN A 321 -15.62 29.15 -8.66
N GLY A 322 -15.97 28.50 -7.56
CA GLY A 322 -16.00 27.04 -7.41
C GLY A 322 -14.69 26.41 -6.95
N GLN A 323 -13.69 27.19 -6.54
CA GLN A 323 -12.34 26.69 -6.29
C GLN A 323 -11.73 27.28 -5.02
N VAL A 324 -11.02 26.44 -4.28
CA VAL A 324 -10.16 26.83 -3.15
C VAL A 324 -8.73 26.48 -3.52
N ASP A 325 -7.82 27.43 -3.29
CA ASP A 325 -6.37 27.25 -3.46
C ASP A 325 -5.77 26.66 -2.18
N LEU A 326 -5.32 25.41 -2.24
CA LEU A 326 -4.65 24.69 -1.15
C LEU A 326 -3.15 24.99 -1.08
N GLN A 327 -2.57 25.67 -2.07
CA GLN A 327 -1.19 26.15 -2.02
C GLN A 327 -1.07 27.46 -1.24
N LYS A 328 -2.19 28.09 -0.91
CA LYS A 328 -2.23 29.31 -0.10
C LYS A 328 -1.45 29.12 1.21
N ASP A 329 -0.52 30.05 1.45
CA ASP A 329 0.37 30.14 2.62
C ASP A 329 1.31 28.91 2.79
N MET A 330 1.50 28.09 1.75
CA MET A 330 2.48 27.01 1.75
C MET A 330 3.92 27.57 1.64
N PRO A 331 4.87 27.07 2.44
CA PRO A 331 6.29 27.30 2.17
C PRO A 331 6.70 26.55 0.89
N TYR A 332 7.65 27.08 0.13
CA TYR A 332 8.23 26.41 -1.04
C TYR A 332 7.18 25.84 -2.02
N ALA A 333 6.07 26.54 -2.25
CA ALA A 333 5.01 26.09 -3.13
C ALA A 333 5.49 25.99 -4.59
N TYR A 334 5.22 24.85 -5.24
CA TYR A 334 5.41 24.66 -6.68
C TYR A 334 4.42 23.61 -7.22
N PRO A 335 4.11 23.62 -8.52
CA PRO A 335 3.25 22.61 -9.14
C PRO A 335 3.81 21.20 -8.95
N GLY A 336 3.04 20.31 -8.32
CA GLY A 336 3.49 18.96 -7.99
C GLY A 336 3.93 18.80 -6.53
N GLY A 337 4.37 19.86 -5.86
CA GLY A 337 4.92 19.78 -4.51
C GLY A 337 3.91 19.37 -3.44
N TYR A 338 2.66 19.82 -3.56
CA TYR A 338 1.52 19.35 -2.76
C TYR A 338 0.41 18.86 -3.70
N ASN A 339 0.03 17.58 -3.59
CA ASN A 339 -1.01 16.96 -4.41
C ASN A 339 -2.12 16.38 -3.53
N PRO A 340 -3.34 16.94 -3.53
CA PRO A 340 -4.49 16.29 -2.91
C PRO A 340 -4.95 15.12 -3.79
N THR A 341 -4.44 13.92 -3.53
CA THR A 341 -4.68 12.73 -4.36
C THR A 341 -5.90 11.91 -3.92
N SER A 342 -6.35 12.10 -2.68
CA SER A 342 -7.48 11.38 -2.05
C SER A 342 -8.73 12.24 -1.89
N PRO A 343 -9.94 11.65 -1.94
CA PRO A 343 -11.17 12.38 -1.66
C PRO A 343 -11.18 12.90 -0.21
N PRO A 344 -11.67 14.13 0.05
CA PRO A 344 -11.78 14.66 1.40
C PRO A 344 -12.87 13.95 2.21
N VAL A 345 -12.82 14.07 3.53
CA VAL A 345 -13.99 13.81 4.38
C VAL A 345 -14.93 15.00 4.29
N VAL A 346 -16.22 14.75 4.10
CA VAL A 346 -17.26 15.80 4.06
C VAL A 346 -18.27 15.54 5.16
N THR A 347 -18.49 16.55 6.01
CA THR A 347 -19.47 16.51 7.11
C THR A 347 -20.70 17.37 6.77
N GLY A 348 -21.61 17.56 7.74
CA GLY A 348 -22.73 18.49 7.57
C GLY A 348 -22.32 19.96 7.44
N THR A 349 -21.07 20.30 7.78
CA THR A 349 -20.58 21.69 7.84
C THR A 349 -19.18 21.89 7.29
N THR A 350 -18.34 20.85 7.29
CA THR A 350 -16.90 20.98 7.06
C THR A 350 -16.39 19.96 6.05
N ILE A 351 -15.53 20.40 5.14
CA ILE A 351 -14.70 19.56 4.27
C ILE A 351 -13.32 19.47 4.92
N VAL A 352 -12.88 18.26 5.26
CA VAL A 352 -11.54 17.99 5.79
C VAL A 352 -10.69 17.40 4.68
N ILE A 353 -9.62 18.12 4.31
CA ILE A 353 -8.72 17.75 3.23
C ILE A 353 -7.26 17.79 3.69
N ALA A 354 -6.49 16.83 3.18
CA ALA A 354 -5.04 16.78 3.24
C ALA A 354 -4.52 16.30 1.86
N GLY A 355 -3.21 16.13 1.73
CA GLY A 355 -2.60 15.72 0.47
C GLY A 355 -1.23 15.10 0.68
N SER A 356 -0.68 14.55 -0.41
CA SER A 356 0.73 14.17 -0.45
C SER A 356 1.59 15.41 -0.66
N VAL A 357 2.75 15.41 -0.02
CA VAL A 357 3.87 16.29 -0.32
C VAL A 357 4.88 15.46 -1.12
N THR A 358 5.60 16.04 -2.08
CA THR A 358 6.57 15.28 -2.89
C THR A 358 7.66 14.63 -2.03
N ASP A 359 7.84 13.35 -2.21
CA ASP A 359 8.77 12.53 -1.45
C ASP A 359 10.19 12.65 -2.01
N ASN A 360 11.17 12.75 -1.10
CA ASN A 360 12.59 12.59 -1.39
C ASN A 360 13.19 13.52 -2.47
N TYR A 361 12.47 14.57 -2.88
CA TYR A 361 12.95 15.54 -3.87
C TYR A 361 13.87 16.60 -3.25
N SER A 362 13.51 17.13 -2.08
CA SER A 362 14.28 18.16 -1.37
C SER A 362 14.03 18.13 0.14
N SER A 363 14.90 18.79 0.90
CA SER A 363 14.66 19.13 2.31
C SER A 363 13.88 20.45 2.49
N LYS A 364 13.31 20.99 1.40
CA LYS A 364 12.56 22.25 1.35
C LYS A 364 11.33 22.08 0.45
N GLU A 365 10.33 21.42 1.00
CA GLU A 365 9.07 21.05 0.38
C GLU A 365 7.89 21.78 1.07
N PRO A 366 6.70 21.79 0.43
CA PRO A 366 5.49 22.27 1.06
C PRO A 366 5.15 21.61 2.41
N SER A 367 4.20 22.22 3.10
CA SER A 367 3.63 21.68 4.34
C SER A 367 2.66 20.54 4.04
N GLY A 368 2.63 19.54 4.92
CA GLY A 368 1.63 18.48 4.97
C GLY A 368 0.32 18.89 5.66
N VAL A 369 0.13 20.18 5.95
CA VAL A 369 -1.01 20.71 6.73
C VAL A 369 -2.38 20.19 6.28
N ILE A 370 -3.14 19.73 7.28
CA ILE A 370 -4.54 19.31 7.13
C ILE A 370 -5.43 20.54 7.33
N ARG A 371 -6.50 20.68 6.53
CA ARG A 371 -7.36 21.87 6.56
C ARG A 371 -8.84 21.52 6.61
N GLY A 372 -9.59 22.31 7.37
CA GLY A 372 -11.05 22.29 7.40
C GLY A 372 -11.64 23.51 6.70
N TYR A 373 -12.50 23.28 5.72
CA TYR A 373 -13.21 24.33 4.98
C TYR A 373 -14.72 24.22 5.18
N ASP A 374 -15.41 25.35 5.22
CA ASP A 374 -16.88 25.38 5.22
C ASP A 374 -17.41 24.71 3.94
N VAL A 375 -18.32 23.74 4.11
CA VAL A 375 -18.82 22.88 3.02
C VAL A 375 -19.63 23.64 1.97
N ASN A 376 -20.23 24.77 2.34
CA ASN A 376 -21.04 25.57 1.43
C ASN A 376 -20.20 26.60 0.68
N THR A 377 -19.35 27.33 1.41
CA THR A 377 -18.66 28.54 0.96
C THR A 377 -17.19 28.33 0.63
N GLY A 378 -16.57 27.23 1.03
CA GLY A 378 -15.13 27.00 0.85
C GLY A 378 -14.23 27.89 1.71
N LYS A 379 -14.80 28.61 2.71
CA LYS A 379 -14.02 29.43 3.64
C LYS A 379 -13.19 28.55 4.57
N LEU A 380 -11.91 28.86 4.77
CA LEU A 380 -11.06 28.18 5.75
C LEU A 380 -11.62 28.39 7.17
N LEU A 381 -11.87 27.29 7.88
CA LEU A 381 -12.37 27.27 9.25
C LEU A 381 -11.24 27.03 10.26
N TRP A 382 -10.39 26.05 9.96
CA TRP A 382 -9.28 25.65 10.83
C TRP A 382 -8.17 24.97 10.02
N VAL A 383 -6.98 24.89 10.63
CA VAL A 383 -5.81 24.17 10.12
C VAL A 383 -5.28 23.20 11.18
N PHE A 384 -4.57 22.17 10.77
CA PHE A 384 -3.76 21.31 11.62
C PHE A 384 -2.43 21.03 10.92
N ASP A 385 -1.41 21.84 11.20
CA ASP A 385 -0.05 21.64 10.67
C ASP A 385 0.75 20.77 11.64
N THR A 386 1.07 19.55 11.19
CA THR A 386 1.72 18.53 12.01
C THR A 386 3.10 18.97 12.52
N GLY A 387 3.78 19.86 11.80
CA GLY A 387 5.12 20.35 12.14
C GLY A 387 5.17 21.67 12.92
N ALA A 388 4.04 22.36 13.12
CA ALA A 388 3.99 23.64 13.83
C ALA A 388 4.00 23.48 15.36
N GLU A 389 4.46 24.45 16.14
CA GLU A 389 4.36 24.36 17.62
C GLU A 389 2.89 24.27 18.07
N ASP A 390 2.06 25.22 17.62
CA ASP A 390 0.60 25.16 17.66
C ASP A 390 0.07 24.67 16.30
N PRO A 391 -0.42 23.42 16.19
CA PRO A 391 -0.96 22.90 14.94
C PRO A 391 -2.13 23.73 14.39
N ASN A 392 -2.90 24.40 15.24
CA ASN A 392 -4.09 25.14 14.83
C ASN A 392 -3.83 26.62 14.52
N ALA A 393 -2.58 27.08 14.58
CA ALA A 393 -2.23 28.45 14.24
C ALA A 393 -2.36 28.67 12.72
N ILE A 394 -3.36 29.47 12.33
CA ILE A 394 -3.48 29.95 10.95
C ILE A 394 -2.38 31.01 10.72
N PRO A 395 -1.55 30.88 9.68
CA PRO A 395 -0.49 31.85 9.39
C PRO A 395 -1.04 33.28 9.29
N ALA A 396 -0.34 34.23 9.92
CA ALA A 396 -0.65 35.65 9.75
C ALA A 396 -0.28 36.10 8.31
N PRO A 397 -0.81 37.24 7.82
CA PRO A 397 -0.45 37.75 6.50
C PRO A 397 1.07 37.85 6.30
N GLY A 398 1.58 37.20 5.25
CA GLY A 398 3.01 37.15 4.93
C GLY A 398 3.80 36.03 5.62
N GLN A 399 3.16 35.23 6.48
CA GLN A 399 3.73 34.01 7.06
C GLN A 399 3.27 32.77 6.30
N THR A 400 3.97 31.66 6.51
CA THR A 400 3.66 30.37 5.89
C THR A 400 3.54 29.27 6.94
N PHE A 401 2.95 28.14 6.55
CA PHE A 401 3.04 26.89 7.29
C PHE A 401 4.48 26.38 7.42
N VAL A 402 4.67 25.33 8.21
CA VAL A 402 5.96 24.65 8.40
C VAL A 402 6.25 23.74 7.22
N HIS A 403 7.45 23.87 6.64
CA HIS A 403 7.90 23.03 5.54
C HIS A 403 8.15 21.59 5.99
N ASN A 404 7.92 20.64 5.09
CA ASN A 404 8.18 19.21 5.31
C ASN A 404 7.45 18.63 6.54
N SER A 405 6.33 19.24 6.93
CA SER A 405 5.53 18.65 7.99
C SER A 405 4.91 17.33 7.50
N PRO A 406 4.83 16.29 8.37
CA PRO A 406 4.22 15.02 8.02
C PRO A 406 2.87 15.19 7.32
N ASN A 407 2.74 14.64 6.13
CA ASN A 407 1.56 14.80 5.28
C ASN A 407 0.50 13.73 5.58
N ALA A 408 -0.68 13.82 4.96
CA ALA A 408 -1.70 12.79 5.04
C ALA A 408 -2.33 12.58 3.65
N TRP A 409 -1.80 11.60 2.92
CA TRP A 409 -2.19 11.34 1.54
C TRP A 409 -3.22 10.22 1.38
N ALA A 410 -3.31 9.30 2.34
CA ALA A 410 -4.29 8.23 2.32
C ALA A 410 -5.72 8.76 2.58
N PRO A 411 -6.77 8.09 2.08
CA PRO A 411 -8.15 8.48 2.38
C PRO A 411 -8.42 8.46 3.88
N LEU A 412 -9.19 9.44 4.36
CA LEU A 412 -9.49 9.60 5.80
C LEU A 412 -10.72 8.78 6.21
N ALA A 413 -10.92 8.57 7.51
CA ALA A 413 -12.15 7.99 8.06
C ALA A 413 -12.87 8.97 8.98
N TYR A 414 -14.18 8.82 9.16
CA TYR A 414 -15.00 9.76 9.94
C TYR A 414 -16.08 9.05 10.75
N ASP A 415 -16.10 9.32 12.05
CA ASP A 415 -17.21 8.98 12.95
C ASP A 415 -18.17 10.16 13.03
N ALA A 416 -19.28 10.07 12.31
CA ALA A 416 -20.25 11.14 12.21
C ALA A 416 -21.04 11.41 13.50
N LYS A 417 -21.15 10.39 14.38
CA LYS A 417 -21.83 10.55 15.67
C LYS A 417 -20.96 11.38 16.62
N ALA A 418 -19.65 11.14 16.62
CA ALA A 418 -18.70 11.85 17.46
C ALA A 418 -18.15 13.15 16.83
N ASP A 419 -18.38 13.37 15.53
CA ASP A 419 -17.77 14.45 14.75
C ASP A 419 -16.23 14.39 14.79
N VAL A 420 -15.69 13.18 14.59
CA VAL A 420 -14.24 12.90 14.65
C VAL A 420 -13.75 12.35 13.33
N VAL A 421 -12.71 12.97 12.77
CA VAL A 421 -11.97 12.48 11.61
C VAL A 421 -10.69 11.79 12.08
N PHE A 422 -10.43 10.61 11.52
CA PHE A 422 -9.21 9.84 11.73
C PHE A 422 -8.29 10.04 10.54
N VAL A 423 -7.12 10.64 10.81
CA VAL A 423 -6.16 11.08 9.81
C VAL A 423 -4.89 10.23 9.92
N PRO A 424 -4.68 9.27 9.00
CA PRO A 424 -3.40 8.57 8.89
C PRO A 424 -2.36 9.52 8.28
N THR A 425 -1.24 9.71 8.99
CA THR A 425 -0.14 10.54 8.53
C THR A 425 1.04 9.71 8.05
N GLY A 426 1.78 10.27 7.10
CA GLY A 426 3.07 9.78 6.69
C GLY A 426 4.20 10.32 7.55
N VAL A 427 5.41 10.21 7.06
CA VAL A 427 6.60 10.87 7.60
C VAL A 427 6.80 12.24 6.96
N GLY A 428 7.68 13.08 7.53
CA GLY A 428 8.13 14.29 6.84
C GLY A 428 9.14 13.94 5.74
N THR A 429 9.02 14.53 4.56
CA THR A 429 10.02 14.36 3.48
C THR A 429 11.34 15.07 3.83
N PRO A 430 12.53 14.61 3.38
CA PRO A 430 12.80 13.32 2.73
C PRO A 430 12.61 12.15 3.70
N ASP A 431 11.89 11.13 3.26
CA ASP A 431 11.37 10.06 4.11
C ASP A 431 12.48 9.17 4.67
N ILE A 432 13.49 8.89 3.83
CA ILE A 432 14.61 8.01 4.14
C ILE A 432 15.84 8.74 4.71
N TRP A 433 15.64 9.93 5.29
CA TRP A 433 16.72 10.75 5.81
C TRP A 433 16.39 11.39 7.17
N GLY A 434 17.26 11.11 8.16
CA GLY A 434 17.07 11.54 9.55
C GLY A 434 17.68 12.89 9.94
N GLY A 435 18.36 13.59 9.03
CA GLY A 435 19.28 14.68 9.41
C GLY A 435 18.64 15.98 9.89
N ASP A 436 17.34 16.19 9.66
CA ASP A 436 16.54 17.32 10.17
C ASP A 436 15.30 16.84 10.93
N ARG A 437 15.43 15.69 11.61
CA ARG A 437 14.39 15.13 12.48
C ARG A 437 14.53 15.72 13.88
N THR A 438 13.46 16.32 14.37
CA THR A 438 13.36 16.83 15.75
C THR A 438 12.10 16.27 16.39
N ALA A 439 12.05 16.21 17.73
CA ALA A 439 10.86 15.78 18.45
C ALA A 439 9.59 16.54 18.02
N LEU A 440 9.71 17.84 17.69
CA LEU A 440 8.59 18.63 17.19
C LEU A 440 8.14 18.18 15.79
N LYS A 441 9.06 17.94 14.87
CA LYS A 441 8.75 17.47 13.50
C LYS A 441 8.22 16.03 13.48
N GLU A 442 8.57 15.23 14.48
CA GLU A 442 8.23 13.80 14.51
C GLU A 442 7.01 13.45 15.37
N ARG A 443 6.51 14.36 16.21
CA ARG A 443 5.41 14.06 17.16
C ARG A 443 4.13 13.50 16.51
N TYR A 444 3.93 13.76 15.22
CA TYR A 444 2.77 13.27 14.45
C TYR A 444 3.17 12.53 13.16
N ALA A 445 4.44 12.12 13.03
CA ALA A 445 4.88 11.30 11.91
C ALA A 445 4.33 9.87 12.07
N ASN A 446 3.99 9.20 10.97
CA ASN A 446 3.58 7.79 10.95
C ASN A 446 2.52 7.45 12.01
N SER A 447 1.52 8.31 12.11
CA SER A 447 0.54 8.31 13.19
C SER A 447 -0.87 8.17 12.65
N VAL A 448 -1.80 7.80 13.53
CA VAL A 448 -3.22 8.09 13.33
C VAL A 448 -3.61 9.21 14.28
N LEU A 449 -4.16 10.30 13.74
CA LEU A 449 -4.68 11.42 14.51
C LEU A 449 -6.20 11.30 14.60
N ALA A 450 -6.77 11.50 15.78
CA ALA A 450 -8.19 11.73 15.95
C ALA A 450 -8.44 13.23 16.18
N ILE A 451 -9.07 13.88 15.21
CA ILE A 451 -9.29 15.32 15.21
C ILE A 451 -10.80 15.58 15.19
N ASN A 452 -11.29 16.54 15.98
CA ASN A 452 -12.67 16.99 15.84
C ASN A 452 -12.86 17.70 14.48
N ALA A 453 -13.76 17.21 13.65
CA ALA A 453 -13.85 17.64 12.25
C ALA A 453 -14.40 19.07 12.10
N SER A 454 -15.25 19.54 13.02
CA SER A 454 -15.76 20.93 12.98
C SER A 454 -14.75 21.97 13.47
N THR A 455 -13.84 21.62 14.39
CA THR A 455 -12.97 22.58 15.10
C THR A 455 -11.49 22.43 14.81
N GLY A 456 -11.05 21.31 14.25
CA GLY A 456 -9.64 21.00 14.01
C GLY A 456 -8.84 20.64 15.25
N LYS A 457 -9.48 20.53 16.42
CA LYS A 457 -8.79 20.23 17.68
C LYS A 457 -8.43 18.76 17.77
N LEU A 458 -7.18 18.47 18.14
CA LEU A 458 -6.73 17.11 18.44
C LEU A 458 -7.46 16.57 19.67
N ILE A 459 -7.91 15.32 19.56
CA ILE A 459 -8.48 14.56 20.68
C ILE A 459 -7.40 13.63 21.23
N TRP A 460 -6.80 12.83 20.35
CA TRP A 460 -5.68 11.95 20.65
C TRP A 460 -4.91 11.63 19.37
N HIS A 461 -3.72 11.07 19.53
CA HIS A 461 -2.94 10.48 18.42
C HIS A 461 -2.25 9.21 18.90
N PHE A 462 -1.93 8.33 17.95
CA PHE A 462 -1.13 7.14 18.18
C PHE A 462 -0.07 7.02 17.08
N GLN A 463 1.20 6.99 17.47
CA GLN A 463 2.34 6.88 16.58
C GLN A 463 2.73 5.41 16.39
N THR A 464 2.72 4.95 15.14
CA THR A 464 2.99 3.54 14.79
C THR A 464 4.48 3.25 14.63
N THR A 465 5.23 4.26 14.20
CA THR A 465 6.69 4.22 14.02
C THR A 465 7.30 5.51 14.56
N HIS A 466 8.31 5.38 15.42
CA HIS A 466 9.07 6.50 15.96
C HIS A 466 10.42 6.63 15.24
N HIS A 467 10.81 7.86 14.92
CA HIS A 467 12.05 8.20 14.21
C HIS A 467 12.27 7.44 12.89
N ASP A 468 11.29 7.52 11.99
CA ASP A 468 11.30 6.78 10.73
C ASP A 468 12.38 7.22 9.73
N LEU A 469 13.08 6.22 9.20
CA LEU A 469 14.12 6.34 8.18
C LEU A 469 13.85 5.45 6.95
N TRP A 470 12.66 4.86 6.84
CA TRP A 470 12.32 3.87 5.81
C TRP A 470 10.96 4.07 5.15
N ASP A 471 10.39 5.28 5.21
CA ASP A 471 9.10 5.59 4.57
C ASP A 471 7.98 4.66 5.08
N MET A 472 7.82 4.61 6.41
CA MET A 472 6.85 3.76 7.12
C MET A 472 5.52 4.47 7.40
N ASP A 473 5.06 5.27 6.43
CA ASP A 473 3.75 5.91 6.43
C ASP A 473 2.62 4.97 6.87
N VAL A 474 1.57 5.55 7.45
CA VAL A 474 0.27 4.88 7.60
C VAL A 474 -0.50 5.04 6.28
N PRO A 475 -0.54 4.03 5.39
CA PRO A 475 -0.81 4.26 3.97
C PRO A 475 -2.28 3.99 3.59
N SER A 476 -3.17 3.77 4.57
CA SER A 476 -4.51 3.26 4.32
C SER A 476 -5.58 4.02 5.07
N GLN A 477 -6.80 3.94 4.53
CA GLN A 477 -7.98 4.44 5.20
C GLN A 477 -8.25 3.64 6.49
N PRO A 478 -8.34 4.30 7.66
CA PRO A 478 -8.76 3.61 8.87
C PRO A 478 -10.16 3.01 8.72
N THR A 479 -10.41 1.88 9.39
CA THR A 479 -11.75 1.26 9.42
C THR A 479 -12.37 1.39 10.79
N LEU A 480 -13.56 1.98 10.87
CA LEU A 480 -14.31 2.13 12.10
C LEU A 480 -15.30 0.99 12.24
N ALA A 481 -15.18 0.22 13.31
CA ALA A 481 -16.08 -0.88 13.61
C ALA A 481 -16.21 -1.06 15.12
N ASP A 482 -17.31 -1.62 15.57
CA ASP A 482 -17.46 -1.98 16.98
C ASP A 482 -17.05 -3.44 17.17
N VAL A 483 -16.22 -3.73 18.17
CA VAL A 483 -15.61 -5.04 18.39
C VAL A 483 -15.82 -5.50 19.82
N LYS A 484 -15.79 -6.82 20.07
CA LYS A 484 -15.74 -7.33 21.44
C LYS A 484 -14.31 -7.33 21.94
N ASP A 485 -14.08 -6.78 23.12
CA ASP A 485 -12.80 -6.90 23.82
C ASP A 485 -12.63 -8.30 24.45
N LYS A 486 -11.53 -8.50 25.19
CA LYS A 486 -11.26 -9.77 25.89
C LYS A 486 -12.28 -10.10 26.99
N SER A 487 -13.02 -9.11 27.50
CA SER A 487 -14.08 -9.29 28.50
C SER A 487 -15.45 -9.59 27.87
N GLY A 488 -15.55 -9.48 26.54
CA GLY A 488 -16.79 -9.64 25.78
C GLY A 488 -17.61 -8.35 25.67
N GLN A 489 -17.11 -7.23 26.17
CA GLN A 489 -17.74 -5.92 26.06
C GLN A 489 -17.56 -5.36 24.64
N MET A 490 -18.61 -4.76 24.09
CA MET A 490 -18.52 -4.02 22.83
C MET A 490 -17.76 -2.70 23.03
N VAL A 491 -16.71 -2.50 22.25
CA VAL A 491 -15.85 -1.32 22.25
C VAL A 491 -15.81 -0.72 20.84
N PRO A 492 -15.99 0.60 20.68
CA PRO A 492 -15.87 1.26 19.40
C PRO A 492 -14.40 1.30 18.97
N ALA A 493 -14.03 0.52 17.96
CA ALA A 493 -12.66 0.41 17.49
C ALA A 493 -12.39 1.24 16.23
N VAL A 494 -11.12 1.55 16.04
CA VAL A 494 -10.51 1.94 14.77
C VAL A 494 -9.39 0.96 14.44
N TYR A 495 -9.43 0.40 13.24
CA TYR A 495 -8.39 -0.45 12.68
C TYR A 495 -7.47 0.40 11.80
N VAL A 496 -6.16 0.28 12.02
CA VAL A 496 -5.13 1.00 11.29
C VAL A 496 -4.12 0.00 10.74
N THR A 497 -4.06 -0.13 9.42
CA THR A 497 -3.07 -0.99 8.75
C THR A 497 -1.87 -0.16 8.32
N THR A 498 -0.66 -0.69 8.41
CA THR A 498 0.58 0.08 8.24
C THR A 498 1.56 -0.57 7.27
N LYS A 499 2.54 0.20 6.76
CA LYS A 499 3.61 -0.33 5.88
C LYS A 499 4.51 -1.34 6.58
N THR A 500 4.57 -1.34 7.92
CA THR A 500 5.33 -2.32 8.71
C THR A 500 4.68 -3.72 8.71
N GLY A 501 3.49 -3.87 8.14
CA GLY A 501 2.74 -5.14 8.12
C GLY A 501 1.85 -5.35 9.36
N ASN A 502 1.81 -4.38 10.28
CA ASN A 502 0.98 -4.44 11.47
C ASN A 502 -0.46 -3.93 11.20
N VAL A 503 -1.41 -4.49 11.96
CA VAL A 503 -2.76 -3.95 12.10
C VAL A 503 -2.98 -3.55 13.55
N PHE A 504 -3.07 -2.26 13.81
CA PHE A 504 -3.37 -1.71 15.12
C PHE A 504 -4.87 -1.64 15.33
N VAL A 505 -5.32 -2.05 16.51
CA VAL A 505 -6.75 -2.02 16.91
C VAL A 505 -6.85 -1.16 18.17
N LEU A 506 -7.37 0.05 18.00
CA LEU A 506 -7.43 1.07 19.05
C LEU A 506 -8.90 1.40 19.39
N ASP A 507 -9.19 1.76 20.63
CA ASP A 507 -10.46 2.38 21.00
C ASP A 507 -10.51 3.77 20.35
N ARG A 508 -11.49 3.98 19.47
CA ARG A 508 -11.53 5.19 18.65
C ARG A 508 -11.82 6.47 19.45
N ARG A 509 -12.23 6.34 20.72
CA ARG A 509 -12.53 7.47 21.62
C ARG A 509 -11.29 8.08 22.25
N ASP A 510 -10.28 7.26 22.57
CA ASP A 510 -9.11 7.71 23.33
C ASP A 510 -7.76 7.18 22.82
N GLY A 511 -7.76 6.36 21.76
CA GLY A 511 -6.56 5.84 21.12
C GLY A 511 -5.89 4.69 21.89
N LYS A 512 -6.50 4.19 22.97
CA LYS A 512 -5.92 3.08 23.73
C LYS A 512 -5.99 1.77 22.96
N ALA A 513 -4.94 0.97 23.09
CA ALA A 513 -4.85 -0.33 22.47
C ALA A 513 -5.93 -1.29 23.00
N ILE A 514 -6.74 -1.85 22.09
CA ILE A 514 -7.66 -2.96 22.40
C ILE A 514 -6.90 -4.29 22.32
N VAL A 515 -6.08 -4.44 21.29
CA VAL A 515 -5.12 -5.55 21.15
C VAL A 515 -3.77 -5.07 21.67
N PRO A 516 -3.06 -5.84 22.53
CA PRO A 516 -1.76 -5.41 23.06
C PRO A 516 -0.75 -5.06 21.95
N ILE A 517 -0.05 -3.96 22.15
CA ILE A 517 0.97 -3.41 21.24
C ILE A 517 2.33 -3.52 21.95
N THR A 518 3.41 -3.80 21.23
CA THR A 518 4.75 -3.95 21.83
C THR A 518 5.77 -3.26 20.96
N GLU A 519 6.25 -2.14 21.47
CA GLU A 519 7.29 -1.38 20.81
C GLU A 519 8.64 -2.09 20.85
N ARG A 520 9.31 -2.14 19.70
CA ARG A 520 10.60 -2.80 19.51
C ARG A 520 11.59 -1.85 18.81
N PRO A 521 12.83 -1.72 19.34
CA PRO A 521 13.87 -1.01 18.62
C PRO A 521 14.26 -1.75 17.35
N VAL A 522 14.49 -1.01 16.26
CA VAL A 522 15.21 -1.54 15.10
C VAL A 522 16.70 -1.67 15.43
N PRO A 523 17.57 -2.28 14.59
CA PRO A 523 19.01 -2.25 14.83
C PRO A 523 19.48 -0.80 14.98
N GLN A 524 20.00 -0.41 16.14
CA GLN A 524 20.30 0.99 16.50
C GLN A 524 21.63 1.51 15.94
N THR A 525 22.37 0.65 15.25
CA THR A 525 23.62 0.99 14.58
C THR A 525 23.68 0.24 13.27
N VAL A 526 24.14 0.92 12.22
CA VAL A 526 24.32 0.32 10.89
C VAL A 526 25.74 0.54 10.41
N LYS A 527 26.31 -0.47 9.75
CA LYS A 527 27.70 -0.43 9.23
C LYS A 527 27.86 0.59 8.10
N ARG A 528 26.79 0.93 7.39
CA ARG A 528 26.73 1.87 6.25
C ARG A 528 25.37 2.58 6.28
N GLY A 529 25.35 3.87 5.93
CA GLY A 529 24.11 4.69 5.88
C GLY A 529 23.89 5.56 7.12
N PRO A 530 22.78 6.33 7.14
CA PRO A 530 22.35 7.10 8.32
C PRO A 530 22.21 6.17 9.53
N GLN A 531 22.64 6.63 10.69
CA GLN A 531 22.45 5.86 11.92
C GLN A 531 20.98 5.87 12.31
N THR A 532 20.48 4.73 12.77
CA THR A 532 19.08 4.41 13.09
C THR A 532 18.78 4.55 14.58
N LYS A 533 19.55 5.43 15.25
CA LYS A 533 19.48 5.59 16.70
C LYS A 533 18.17 6.29 17.07
N GLY A 534 17.37 5.66 17.92
CA GLY A 534 16.09 6.19 18.37
C GLY A 534 14.90 5.73 17.53
N GLU A 535 15.11 4.82 16.58
CA GLU A 535 14.04 4.29 15.74
C GLU A 535 13.40 3.03 16.31
N HIS A 536 12.08 3.02 16.36
CA HIS A 536 11.26 1.98 16.99
C HIS A 536 9.97 1.73 16.23
N TYR A 537 9.56 0.46 16.17
CA TYR A 537 8.28 0.04 15.60
C TYR A 537 7.36 -0.45 16.70
N SER A 538 6.09 -0.02 16.68
CA SER A 538 5.08 -0.36 17.68
C SER A 538 4.44 -1.74 17.48
#